data_AF-A0A0R1V1X9-F1
#
_entry.id   AF-A0A0R1V1X9-F1
#
_cell.length_a   1.000
_cell.length_b   1.000
_cell.length_c   1.000
_cell.angle_alpha   90.00
_cell.angle_beta   90.00
_cell.angle_gamma   90.00
#
_symmetry.space_group_name_H-M   'P 1'
#
loop_
_entity.id
_entity.type
_entity.pdbx_description
1 polymer ?
#
loop_
_entity_poly.entity_id
_entity_poly.type
_entity_poly.pdbx_seq_one_letter_code
_entity_poly.pdbx_strand_id
1 'polypeptide(L)'
;MNENSYRAWLEKTPHTYEIDFQKSVLVPQIENFPEVQQLGNLVQIHHKHWLIESNIPELDLFSQCFIGVMKKHHVPTENYYINQLQKNS
;
A
#
# COMPACT_ATOMS: atom_id res chain seq x y z
N MET A 1 -2.12 7.22 17.41
CA MET A 1 -3.50 7.27 16.89
C MET A 1 -4.11 8.62 17.24
N ASN A 2 -4.36 9.48 16.24
CA ASN A 2 -5.05 10.76 16.45
C ASN A 2 -6.58 10.58 16.27
N GLU A 3 -7.38 11.55 16.72
CA GLU A 3 -8.85 11.46 16.67
C GLU A 3 -9.40 11.33 15.24
N ASN A 4 -8.73 11.94 14.25
CA ASN A 4 -9.11 11.85 12.84
C ASN A 4 -8.88 10.44 12.26
N SER A 5 -7.76 9.80 12.59
CA SER A 5 -7.45 8.42 12.20
C SER A 5 -8.43 7.43 12.83
N TYR A 6 -8.86 7.68 14.07
CA TYR A 6 -9.87 6.88 14.75
C TYR A 6 -11.25 7.00 14.08
N ARG A 7 -11.67 8.21 13.71
CA ARG A 7 -12.91 8.43 12.96
C ARG A 7 -12.89 7.81 11.57
N ALA A 8 -11.80 8.00 10.81
CA ALA A 8 -11.67 7.41 9.47
C ALA A 8 -11.76 5.88 9.50
N TRP A 9 -11.20 5.25 10.54
CA TRP A 9 -11.34 3.80 10.77
C TRP A 9 -12.77 3.37 11.09
N LEU A 10 -13.47 4.11 11.97
CA LEU A 10 -14.88 3.85 12.31
C LEU A 10 -15.81 4.04 11.09
N GLU A 11 -15.54 5.05 10.28
CA GLU A 11 -16.30 5.38 9.08
C GLU A 11 -15.92 4.51 7.87
N LYS A 12 -14.92 3.62 8.02
CA LYS A 12 -14.35 2.80 6.94
C LYS A 12 -14.06 3.62 5.69
N THR A 13 -13.50 4.81 5.88
CA THR A 13 -13.19 5.68 4.75
C THR A 13 -11.98 5.08 4.02
N PRO A 14 -12.12 4.72 2.73
CA PRO A 14 -11.01 4.15 2.00
C PRO A 14 -9.95 5.21 1.71
N HIS A 15 -8.69 4.82 1.90
CA HIS A 15 -7.50 5.59 1.56
C HIS A 15 -6.76 4.90 0.41
N THR A 16 -6.32 5.68 -0.58
CA THR A 16 -5.54 5.14 -1.69
C THR A 16 -4.06 5.29 -1.40
N TYR A 17 -3.35 4.16 -1.41
CA TYR A 17 -1.92 4.07 -1.28
C TYR A 17 -1.29 3.77 -2.63
N GLU A 18 -0.28 4.55 -2.97
CA GLU A 18 0.55 4.37 -4.15
C GLU A 18 1.83 3.64 -3.77
N ILE A 19 2.13 2.55 -4.48
CA ILE A 19 3.39 1.82 -4.39
C ILE A 19 4.17 2.02 -5.68
N ASP A 20 5.30 2.69 -5.59
CA ASP A 20 6.17 2.99 -6.72
C ASP A 20 7.44 2.15 -6.64
N PHE A 21 7.68 1.30 -7.65
CA PHE A 21 8.85 0.43 -7.80
C PHE A 21 9.88 0.97 -8.82
N GLN A 22 9.93 2.27 -9.11
CA GLN A 22 10.88 2.89 -10.06
C GLN A 22 12.33 2.46 -9.79
N LYS A 23 12.69 2.30 -8.51
CA LYS A 23 14.02 1.86 -8.05
C LYS A 23 14.30 0.38 -8.28
N SER A 24 13.27 -0.44 -8.49
CA SER A 24 13.45 -1.87 -8.74
C SER A 24 13.90 -2.13 -10.18
N VAL A 25 14.97 -2.90 -10.33
CA VAL A 25 15.41 -3.41 -11.65
C VAL A 25 14.42 -4.47 -12.16
N LEU A 26 13.97 -5.35 -11.26
CA LEU A 26 12.97 -6.37 -11.53
C LEU A 26 11.66 -5.99 -10.84
N VAL A 27 10.62 -5.78 -11.63
CA VAL A 27 9.32 -5.38 -11.10
C VAL A 27 8.64 -6.61 -10.49
N PRO A 28 8.19 -6.54 -9.23
CA PRO A 28 7.40 -7.61 -8.65
C PRO A 28 6.13 -7.83 -9.48
N GLN A 29 5.76 -9.09 -9.70
CA GLN A 29 4.48 -9.45 -10.33
C GLN A 29 3.45 -9.64 -9.24
N ILE A 30 2.33 -8.93 -9.33
CA ILE A 30 1.33 -8.88 -8.26
C ILE A 30 0.76 -10.26 -7.91
N GLU A 31 0.70 -11.18 -8.88
CA GLU A 31 0.20 -12.55 -8.67
C GLU A 31 1.05 -13.34 -7.66
N ASN A 32 2.30 -12.94 -7.43
CA ASN A 32 3.17 -13.57 -6.44
C ASN A 32 2.89 -13.12 -5.00
N PHE A 33 2.01 -12.13 -4.79
CA PHE A 33 1.75 -11.52 -3.48
C PHE A 33 0.26 -11.53 -3.13
N PRO A 34 -0.37 -12.72 -2.99
CA PRO A 34 -1.79 -12.82 -2.67
C PRO A 34 -2.15 -12.13 -1.34
N GLU A 35 -1.22 -12.02 -0.41
CA GLU A 35 -1.43 -11.34 0.89
C GLU A 35 -1.65 -9.84 0.75
N VAL A 36 -1.23 -9.21 -0.37
CA VAL A 36 -1.52 -7.79 -0.62
C VAL A 36 -3.02 -7.53 -0.67
N GLN A 37 -3.82 -8.51 -1.11
CA GLN A 37 -5.29 -8.41 -1.10
C GLN A 37 -5.88 -8.35 0.31
N GLN A 38 -5.14 -8.77 1.34
CA GLN A 38 -5.57 -8.64 2.73
C GLN A 38 -5.37 -7.22 3.26
N LEU A 39 -4.48 -6.45 2.64
CA LEU A 39 -4.20 -5.06 3.02
C LEU A 39 -5.22 -4.10 2.42
N GLY A 40 -5.86 -4.46 1.32
CA GLY A 40 -6.83 -3.64 0.63
C GLY A 40 -7.18 -4.15 -0.76
N ASN A 41 -8.01 -3.38 -1.47
CA ASN A 41 -8.38 -3.65 -2.84
C ASN A 41 -7.33 -3.08 -3.79
N LEU A 42 -6.83 -3.89 -4.71
CA LEU A 42 -5.98 -3.42 -5.81
C LEU A 42 -6.85 -2.68 -6.82
N VAL A 43 -6.69 -1.37 -6.91
CA VAL A 43 -7.46 -0.51 -7.81
C VAL A 43 -6.82 -0.44 -9.19
N GLN A 44 -5.50 -0.38 -9.23
CA GLN A 44 -4.75 -0.21 -10.46
C GLN A 44 -3.38 -0.88 -10.34
N ILE A 45 -3.00 -1.64 -11.38
CA ILE A 45 -1.68 -2.27 -11.49
C ILE A 45 -1.12 -1.88 -12.85
N HIS A 46 -0.04 -1.11 -12.83
CA HIS A 46 0.75 -0.75 -14.00
C HIS A 46 2.19 -1.17 -13.78
N HIS A 47 3.00 -1.12 -14.83
CA HIS A 47 4.43 -1.42 -14.73
C HIS A 47 5.08 -0.52 -13.68
N LYS A 48 5.68 -1.12 -12.64
CA LYS A 48 6.31 -0.46 -11.48
C LYS A 48 5.39 0.39 -10.62
N HIS A 49 4.08 0.33 -10.78
CA HIS A 49 3.18 1.24 -10.09
C HIS A 49 1.89 0.55 -9.70
N TRP A 50 1.62 0.45 -8.40
CA TRP A 50 0.42 -0.17 -7.86
C TRP A 50 -0.37 0.83 -7.03
N LEU A 51 -1.70 0.81 -7.18
CA LEU A 51 -2.63 1.53 -6.32
C LEU A 51 -3.45 0.54 -5.50
N ILE A 52 -3.39 0.70 -4.18
CA ILE A 52 -4.10 -0.13 -3.21
C ILE A 52 -5.02 0.78 -2.41
N GLU A 53 -6.31 0.49 -2.46
CA GLU A 53 -7.30 1.13 -1.61
C GLU A 53 -7.49 0.34 -0.32
N SER A 54 -7.21 0.95 0.82
CA SER A 54 -7.25 0.31 2.13
C SER A 54 -8.02 1.16 3.14
N ASN A 55 -8.66 0.48 4.09
CA ASN A 55 -9.29 1.13 5.26
C ASN A 55 -8.31 1.34 6.42
N ILE A 56 -7.04 0.99 6.24
CA ILE A 56 -5.98 1.37 7.17
C ILE A 56 -5.80 2.89 7.03
N PRO A 57 -5.97 3.68 8.11
CA PRO A 57 -6.00 5.15 7.99
C PRO A 57 -4.61 5.80 8.01
N GLU A 58 -3.64 5.15 8.64
CA GLU A 58 -2.31 5.70 8.87
C GLU A 58 -1.33 5.11 7.83
N LEU A 59 -0.65 6.00 7.08
CA LEU A 59 0.37 5.60 6.09
C LEU A 59 1.47 4.75 6.71
N ASP A 60 1.96 5.09 7.91
CA ASP A 60 3.01 4.33 8.58
C ASP A 60 2.56 2.90 8.89
N LEU A 61 1.33 2.72 9.36
CA LEU A 61 0.77 1.40 9.67
C LEU A 61 0.58 0.58 8.38
N PHE A 62 -0.01 1.18 7.34
CA PHE A 62 -0.15 0.53 6.05
C PHE A 62 1.22 0.11 5.48
N SER A 63 2.20 1.02 5.56
CA SER A 63 3.56 0.78 5.08
C SER A 63 4.23 -0.38 5.80
N GLN A 64 4.11 -0.45 7.13
CA GLN A 64 4.66 -1.56 7.91
C GLN A 64 4.03 -2.91 7.51
N CYS A 65 2.71 -2.96 7.33
CA CYS A 65 2.02 -4.17 6.87
C CYS A 65 2.48 -4.58 5.47
N PHE A 66 2.54 -3.64 4.53
CA PHE A 66 3.01 -3.88 3.17
C PHE A 66 4.46 -4.36 3.12
N ILE A 67 5.35 -3.70 3.88
CA ILE A 67 6.75 -4.10 4.03
C ILE A 67 6.85 -5.53 4.60
N GLY A 68 5.99 -5.90 5.55
CA GLY A 68 5.93 -7.26 6.08
C GLY A 68 5.66 -8.31 5.00
N VAL A 69 4.68 -8.05 4.13
CA VAL A 69 4.36 -8.92 2.98
C VAL A 69 5.56 -8.99 2.03
N MET A 70 6.15 -7.85 1.67
CA MET A 70 7.29 -7.80 0.75
C MET A 70 8.52 -8.54 1.28
N LYS A 71 8.84 -8.38 2.57
CA LYS A 71 9.95 -9.08 3.21
C LYS A 71 9.75 -10.59 3.26
N LYS A 72 8.51 -11.07 3.47
CA LYS A 72 8.18 -12.50 3.42
C LYS A 72 8.56 -13.13 2.08
N HIS A 73 8.45 -12.36 1.00
CA HIS A 73 8.76 -12.75 -0.37
C HIS A 73 10.14 -12.25 -0.85
N HIS A 74 11.01 -11.85 0.08
CA HIS A 74 12.38 -11.39 -0.19
C HIS A 74 12.50 -10.18 -1.12
N VAL A 75 11.48 -9.32 -1.18
CA VAL A 75 11.54 -8.04 -1.91
C VAL A 75 12.19 -6.98 -1.02
N PRO A 76 13.34 -6.38 -1.44
CA PRO A 76 14.01 -5.35 -0.66
C PRO A 76 13.19 -4.06 -0.55
N THR A 77 13.19 -3.45 0.63
CA THR A 77 12.39 -2.25 0.93
C THR A 77 12.88 -1.00 0.22
N GLU A 78 14.16 -0.97 -0.16
CA GLU A 78 14.79 0.11 -0.92
C GLU A 78 14.34 0.18 -2.39
N ASN A 79 13.67 -0.87 -2.88
CA ASN A 79 13.23 -0.98 -4.27
C ASN A 79 11.92 -0.23 -4.54
N TYR A 80 11.24 0.26 -3.51
CA TYR A 80 9.96 0.93 -3.67
C TYR A 80 9.70 2.04 -2.64
N TYR A 81 8.72 2.87 -2.97
CA TYR A 81 8.17 3.92 -2.12
C TYR A 81 6.68 3.72 -1.92
N ILE A 82 6.19 4.15 -0.76
CA ILE A 82 4.77 4.08 -0.40
C ILE A 82 4.31 5.51 -0.08
N ASN A 83 3.34 6.01 -0.84
CA ASN A 83 2.71 7.30 -0.61
C ASN A 83 1.22 7.11 -0.35
N GLN A 84 0.61 8.02 0.40
CA GLN A 84 -0.85 8.12 0.50
C GLN A 84 -1.32 9.21 -0.45
N LEU A 85 -2.18 8.87 -1.41
CA LEU A 85 -2.76 9.85 -2.31
C LEU A 85 -3.83 10.66 -1.56
N GLN A 86 -3.71 11.98 -1.58
CA GLN A 86 -4.78 12.84 -1.09
C GLN A 86 -5.92 12.84 -2.10
N LYS A 87 -7.15 12.58 -1.65
CA LYS A 87 -8.34 12.87 -2.46
C LYS A 87 -8.38 14.38 -2.66
N ASN A 88 -7.95 14.85 -3.83
CA ASN A 88 -8.24 16.23 -4.24
C ASN A 88 -9.77 16.36 -4.29
N SER A 89 -10.28 17.19 -3.37
CA SER A 89 -11.69 17.59 -3.31
C SER A 89 -12.02 18.61 -4.39
#